data_AF-A0AAE0QXR1-F1
#
_entry.id   AF-A0AAE0QXR1-F1
#
_cell.length_a   1.000
_cell.length_b   1.000
_cell.length_c   1.000
_cell.angle_alpha   90.00
_cell.angle_beta   90.00
_cell.angle_gamma   90.00
#
_symmetry.space_group_name_H-M   'P 1'
#
loop_
_entity.id
_entity.type
_entity.pdbx_description
1 polymer ?
#
loop_
_entity_poly.entity_id
_entity_poly.type
_entity_poly.pdbx_seq_one_letter_code
_entity_poly.pdbx_strand_id
1 'polypeptide(L)'
;MAVVVNPGLDRSGPTVNSACQSTDQAMKSKELCVDLRDRIVWRHRSGEGYRKLSATLKVPVSTVDSIIHKWKKFGTTRTRPRAGRPAKPSDRGRRTLVREVTENPMVTLKELQHFSVERGEPSKRTTISAALHQSGLYGRVTRRKPLLSKRHMTAHLEFAKTHLKDSQTMRNKIL
;
A
#
# COMPACT_ATOMS: atom_id res chain seq x y z
N MET A 1 12.83 -35.93 -46.49
CA MET A 1 12.08 -35.36 -45.35
C MET A 1 12.46 -33.90 -45.21
N ALA A 2 11.47 -33.04 -45.08
CA ALA A 2 11.58 -31.60 -45.23
C ALA A 2 12.52 -30.94 -44.19
N VAL A 3 13.34 -30.02 -44.69
CA VAL A 3 14.08 -29.03 -43.93
C VAL A 3 13.09 -28.01 -43.37
N VAL A 4 13.06 -27.83 -42.05
CA VAL A 4 12.51 -26.61 -41.44
C VAL A 4 13.64 -25.96 -40.65
N VAL A 5 14.36 -25.09 -41.34
CA VAL A 5 15.12 -24.00 -40.75
C VAL A 5 14.10 -23.06 -40.12
N ASN A 6 14.13 -22.89 -38.81
CA ASN A 6 13.49 -21.74 -38.16
C ASN A 6 14.54 -20.64 -37.97
N PRO A 7 14.39 -19.49 -38.65
CA PRO A 7 15.30 -18.36 -38.55
C PRO A 7 14.87 -17.40 -37.43
N GLY A 8 15.85 -16.70 -36.86
CA GLY A 8 15.69 -15.35 -36.30
C GLY A 8 14.74 -15.18 -35.11
N LEU A 9 15.24 -15.39 -33.89
CA LEU A 9 14.78 -14.57 -32.77
C LEU A 9 15.76 -13.42 -32.58
N ASP A 10 15.22 -12.23 -32.77
CA ASP A 10 15.92 -10.96 -32.74
C ASP A 10 16.81 -10.80 -31.52
N ARG A 11 18.09 -10.51 -31.80
CA ARG A 11 19.08 -10.02 -30.83
C ARG A 11 18.86 -8.53 -30.52
N SER A 12 17.62 -8.04 -30.59
CA SER A 12 17.29 -6.69 -30.14
C SER A 12 17.11 -6.73 -28.62
N GLY A 13 18.22 -6.55 -27.90
CA GLY A 13 18.14 -6.13 -26.50
C GLY A 13 17.33 -4.83 -26.39
N PRO A 14 16.75 -4.53 -25.22
CA PRO A 14 16.02 -3.27 -25.03
C PRO A 14 16.95 -2.10 -25.32
N THR A 15 16.70 -1.44 -26.45
CA THR A 15 17.32 -0.19 -26.88
C THR A 15 16.49 0.93 -26.26
N VAL A 16 16.93 1.45 -25.11
CA VAL A 16 16.54 2.79 -24.64
C VAL A 16 17.68 3.41 -23.83
N ASN A 17 18.16 4.53 -24.35
CA ASN A 17 18.54 5.77 -23.67
C ASN A 17 19.33 5.72 -22.36
N SER A 18 20.55 6.26 -22.48
CA SER A 18 21.34 6.97 -21.47
C SER A 18 20.50 7.62 -20.36
N ALA A 19 20.63 7.11 -19.13
CA ALA A 19 20.79 7.91 -17.91
C ALA A 19 20.87 6.98 -16.69
N CYS A 20 22.08 6.54 -16.31
CA CYS A 20 22.44 6.09 -14.96
C CYS A 20 23.98 5.94 -14.90
N GLN A 21 24.71 7.02 -15.21
CA GLN A 21 26.13 7.09 -14.89
C GLN A 21 26.26 7.74 -13.51
N SER A 22 26.43 6.92 -12.48
CA SER A 22 26.62 7.38 -11.11
C SER A 22 28.04 7.93 -10.98
N THR A 23 28.18 9.25 -10.83
CA THR A 23 29.45 9.89 -10.43
C THR A 23 29.67 9.70 -8.93
N ASP A 24 30.92 9.42 -8.56
CA ASP A 24 31.40 9.27 -7.18
C ASP A 24 31.03 10.48 -6.31
N GLN A 25 30.27 10.24 -5.24
CA GLN A 25 30.24 11.13 -4.06
C GLN A 25 29.68 10.39 -2.83
N ALA A 26 30.38 10.57 -1.70
CA ALA A 26 30.09 9.98 -0.41
C ALA A 26 28.82 10.60 0.23
N MET A 27 27.67 10.06 -0.16
CA MET A 27 26.39 10.10 0.57
C MET A 27 25.90 8.65 0.70
N LYS A 28 25.06 8.34 1.69
CA LYS A 28 24.46 6.99 1.83
C LYS A 28 23.97 6.52 0.46
N SER A 29 24.55 5.43 -0.04
CA SER A 29 24.45 5.04 -1.45
C SER A 29 23.00 4.84 -1.82
N LYS A 30 22.54 5.60 -2.82
CA LYS A 30 21.25 5.33 -3.45
C LYS A 30 21.28 3.91 -3.98
N GLU A 31 20.19 3.19 -3.75
CA GLU A 31 20.02 1.86 -4.27
C GLU A 31 20.30 1.79 -5.78
N LEU A 32 21.00 0.74 -6.24
CA LEU A 32 21.24 0.55 -7.68
C LEU A 32 19.92 0.54 -8.44
N CYS A 33 19.88 1.17 -9.62
CA CYS A 33 18.68 1.23 -10.44
C CYS A 33 18.21 -0.17 -10.84
N VAL A 34 16.89 -0.32 -11.03
CA VAL A 34 16.27 -1.63 -11.32
C VAL A 34 16.88 -2.24 -12.59
N ASP A 35 17.03 -1.44 -13.64
CA ASP A 35 17.55 -1.87 -14.94
C ASP A 35 18.97 -2.42 -14.86
N LEU A 36 19.85 -1.79 -14.07
CA LEU A 36 21.22 -2.26 -13.92
C LEU A 36 21.27 -3.59 -13.15
N ARG A 37 20.41 -3.79 -12.16
CA ARG A 37 20.34 -5.07 -11.47
C ARG A 37 19.77 -6.17 -12.36
N ASP A 38 18.76 -5.86 -13.19
CA ASP A 38 18.21 -6.83 -14.14
C ASP A 38 19.24 -7.20 -15.22
N ARG A 39 20.07 -6.23 -15.64
CA ARG A 39 21.22 -6.48 -16.52
C ARG A 39 22.26 -7.40 -15.88
N ILE A 40 22.53 -7.27 -14.57
CA ILE A 40 23.41 -8.19 -13.82
C ILE A 40 22.83 -9.61 -13.86
N VAL A 41 21.53 -9.77 -13.57
CA VAL A 41 20.86 -11.08 -13.58
C VAL A 41 20.88 -11.69 -14.99
N TRP A 42 20.59 -10.91 -16.02
CA TRP A 42 20.59 -11.39 -17.42
C TRP A 42 21.97 -11.89 -17.87
N ARG A 43 23.04 -11.13 -17.60
CA ARG A 43 24.40 -11.54 -17.93
C ARG A 43 24.86 -12.76 -17.12
N HIS A 44 24.46 -12.85 -15.84
CA HIS A 44 24.74 -14.03 -15.02
C HIS A 44 24.06 -15.29 -15.57
N ARG A 45 22.79 -15.18 -16.03
CA ARG A 45 22.08 -16.29 -16.71
C ARG A 45 22.75 -16.72 -18.01
N SER A 46 23.46 -15.80 -18.66
CA SER A 46 24.26 -16.07 -19.87
C SER A 46 25.62 -16.71 -19.57
N GLY A 47 25.93 -17.03 -18.30
CA GLY A 47 27.16 -17.70 -17.88
C GLY A 47 28.34 -16.77 -17.59
N GLU A 48 28.15 -15.45 -17.55
CA GLU A 48 29.23 -14.53 -17.18
C GLU A 48 29.58 -14.65 -15.68
N GLY A 49 30.88 -14.76 -15.39
CA GLY A 49 31.40 -14.82 -14.02
C GLY A 49 31.36 -13.49 -13.27
N TYR A 50 31.31 -13.54 -11.94
CA TYR A 50 31.18 -12.38 -11.04
C TYR A 50 32.21 -11.26 -11.29
N ARG A 51 33.48 -11.61 -11.50
CA ARG A 51 34.56 -10.62 -11.77
C ARG A 51 34.37 -9.92 -13.12
N LYS A 52 33.92 -10.65 -14.14
CA LYS A 52 33.64 -10.13 -15.48
C LYS A 52 32.46 -9.15 -15.47
N LEU A 53 31.40 -9.51 -14.74
CA LEU A 53 30.23 -8.64 -14.51
C LEU A 53 30.62 -7.33 -13.80
N SER A 54 31.41 -7.45 -12.73
CA SER A 54 31.90 -6.33 -11.95
C SER A 54 32.70 -5.34 -12.79
N ALA A 55 33.66 -5.84 -13.58
CA ALA A 55 34.47 -5.02 -14.47
C ALA A 55 33.63 -4.34 -15.57
N THR A 56 32.69 -5.08 -16.18
CA THR A 56 31.89 -4.56 -17.30
C THR A 56 30.88 -3.49 -16.86
N LEU A 57 30.26 -3.68 -15.70
CA LEU A 57 29.20 -2.81 -15.20
C LEU A 57 29.70 -1.76 -14.20
N LYS A 58 31.00 -1.77 -13.86
CA LYS A 58 31.63 -0.91 -12.84
C LYS A 58 30.92 -0.96 -11.48
N VAL A 59 30.53 -2.17 -11.07
CA VAL A 59 29.86 -2.45 -9.80
C VAL A 59 30.79 -3.32 -8.94
N PRO A 60 30.93 -3.07 -7.62
CA PRO A 60 31.73 -3.93 -6.76
C PRO A 60 31.28 -5.40 -6.79
N VAL A 61 32.23 -6.34 -6.78
CA VAL A 61 31.96 -7.80 -6.82
C VAL A 61 30.99 -8.22 -5.71
N SER A 62 31.12 -7.66 -4.50
CA SER A 62 30.22 -7.92 -3.37
C SER A 62 28.76 -7.55 -3.64
N THR A 63 28.54 -6.50 -4.44
CA THR A 63 27.21 -6.04 -4.81
C THR A 63 26.60 -6.94 -5.89
N VAL A 64 27.40 -7.37 -6.87
CA VAL A 64 27.01 -8.37 -7.87
C VAL A 64 26.60 -9.67 -7.18
N ASP A 65 27.41 -10.14 -6.22
CA ASP A 65 27.12 -11.35 -5.45
C ASP A 65 25.82 -11.21 -4.63
N SER A 66 25.65 -10.10 -3.91
CA SER A 66 24.43 -9.83 -3.13
C SER A 66 23.16 -9.81 -3.99
N ILE A 67 23.24 -9.28 -5.23
CA ILE A 67 22.11 -9.26 -6.17
C ILE A 67 21.79 -10.67 -6.66
N ILE A 68 22.81 -11.44 -7.07
CA ILE A 68 22.62 -12.80 -7.57
C ILE A 68 22.10 -13.71 -6.44
N HIS A 69 22.65 -13.61 -5.24
CA HIS A 69 22.17 -14.34 -4.07
C HIS A 69 20.69 -14.04 -3.78
N LYS A 70 20.32 -12.75 -3.79
CA LYS A 70 18.93 -12.32 -3.60
C LYS A 70 18.01 -12.86 -4.70
N TRP A 71 18.45 -12.82 -5.96
CA TRP A 71 17.69 -13.35 -7.09
C TRP A 71 17.50 -14.87 -6.98
N LYS A 72 18.54 -15.63 -6.64
CA LYS A 72 18.45 -17.08 -6.40
C LYS A 72 17.50 -17.43 -5.25
N LYS A 73 17.50 -16.62 -4.17
CA LYS A 73 16.68 -16.88 -2.97
C LYS A 73 15.21 -16.47 -3.12
N PHE A 74 14.92 -15.33 -3.76
CA PHE A 74 13.59 -14.73 -3.78
C PHE A 74 12.97 -14.62 -5.18
N GLY A 75 13.72 -14.93 -6.24
CA GLY A 75 13.29 -14.79 -7.63
C GLY A 75 13.15 -13.35 -8.13
N THR A 76 13.46 -12.35 -7.29
CA THR A 76 13.21 -10.93 -7.58
C THR A 76 14.47 -10.09 -7.43
N THR A 77 14.68 -9.18 -8.39
CA THR A 77 15.77 -8.21 -8.39
C THR A 77 15.43 -6.93 -7.59
N ARG A 78 14.14 -6.62 -7.47
CA ARG A 78 13.63 -5.44 -6.76
C ARG A 78 13.87 -5.56 -5.25
N THR A 79 14.23 -4.45 -4.60
CA THR A 79 14.31 -4.41 -3.13
C THR A 79 12.91 -4.46 -2.56
N ARG A 80 12.67 -5.40 -1.64
CA ARG A 80 11.41 -5.46 -0.90
C ARG A 80 11.34 -4.30 0.08
N PRO A 81 10.15 -3.71 0.30
CA PRO A 81 10.00 -2.72 1.36
C PRO A 81 10.41 -3.35 2.70
N ARG A 82 11.06 -2.56 3.55
CA ARG A 82 11.40 -2.99 4.91
C ARG A 82 10.09 -3.17 5.70
N ALA A 83 10.02 -4.18 6.55
CA ALA A 83 8.81 -4.53 7.33
C ALA A 83 8.36 -3.47 8.36
N GLY A 84 9.08 -2.34 8.46
CA GLY A 84 8.78 -1.27 9.41
C GLY A 84 8.85 -1.73 10.87
N ARG A 85 8.42 -0.86 11.78
CA ARG A 85 8.25 -1.20 13.19
C ARG A 85 6.83 -1.74 13.39
N PRO A 86 6.63 -2.87 14.08
CA PRO A 86 5.29 -3.37 14.39
C PRO A 86 4.51 -2.35 15.24
N ALA A 87 3.21 -2.28 15.00
CA ALA A 87 2.31 -1.46 15.82
C ALA A 87 2.29 -1.96 17.27
N LYS A 88 2.02 -1.06 18.21
CA LYS A 88 1.95 -1.40 19.63
C LYS A 88 0.73 -2.28 19.98
N PRO A 89 -0.51 -1.95 19.56
CA PRO A 89 -1.62 -2.90 19.66
C PRO A 89 -1.43 -3.99 18.62
N SER A 90 -1.74 -5.23 18.99
CA SER A 90 -1.74 -6.33 18.02
C SER A 90 -2.91 -6.15 17.04
N ASP A 91 -2.89 -6.89 15.92
CA ASP A 91 -4.04 -6.91 15.02
C ASP A 91 -5.33 -7.38 15.72
N ARG A 92 -5.20 -8.33 16.66
CA ARG A 92 -6.30 -8.80 17.50
C ARG A 92 -6.78 -7.68 18.44
N GLY A 93 -5.87 -6.99 19.12
CA GLY A 93 -6.19 -5.86 19.99
C GLY A 93 -6.92 -4.74 19.26
N ARG A 94 -6.45 -4.39 18.05
CA ARG A 94 -7.12 -3.41 17.19
C ARG A 94 -8.55 -3.85 16.84
N ARG A 95 -8.75 -5.10 16.42
CA ARG A 95 -10.09 -5.62 16.10
C ARG A 95 -11.01 -5.57 17.31
N THR A 96 -10.52 -5.88 18.50
CA THR A 96 -11.33 -5.82 19.73
C THR A 96 -11.70 -4.39 20.11
N LEU A 97 -10.80 -3.42 19.93
CA LEU A 97 -11.10 -2.00 20.14
C LEU A 97 -12.15 -1.49 19.17
N VAL A 98 -12.05 -1.87 17.89
CA VAL A 98 -13.04 -1.49 16.87
C VAL A 98 -14.41 -2.07 17.22
N ARG A 99 -14.47 -3.33 17.66
CA ARG A 99 -15.71 -3.97 18.09
C ARG A 99 -16.34 -3.23 19.28
N GLU A 100 -15.57 -2.93 20.30
CA GLU A 100 -16.03 -2.22 21.50
C GLU A 100 -16.63 -0.85 21.15
N VAL A 101 -15.95 -0.07 20.30
CA VAL A 101 -16.45 1.25 19.87
C VAL A 101 -17.70 1.15 18.99
N THR A 102 -17.85 0.05 18.24
CA THR A 102 -19.02 -0.16 17.38
C THR A 102 -20.25 -0.56 18.20
N GLU A 103 -20.06 -1.39 19.23
CA GLU A 103 -21.12 -1.78 20.18
C GLU A 103 -21.53 -0.58 21.05
N ASN A 104 -20.56 0.18 21.54
CA ASN A 104 -20.76 1.30 22.45
C ASN A 104 -20.11 2.59 21.89
N PRO A 105 -20.79 3.36 21.02
CA PRO A 105 -20.18 4.51 20.33
C PRO A 105 -19.87 5.72 21.24
N MET A 106 -20.41 5.74 22.46
CA MET A 106 -20.16 6.81 23.43
C MET A 106 -18.94 6.55 24.35
N VAL A 107 -18.25 5.42 24.17
CA VAL A 107 -17.10 5.05 25.01
C VAL A 107 -15.95 6.05 24.85
N THR A 108 -15.39 6.44 25.98
CA THR A 108 -14.27 7.37 26.03
C THR A 108 -12.94 6.66 25.81
N LEU A 109 -11.93 7.39 25.33
CA LEU A 109 -10.57 6.85 25.17
C LEU A 109 -9.95 6.37 26.50
N LYS A 110 -10.42 6.87 27.65
CA LYS A 110 -9.97 6.43 28.98
C LYS A 110 -10.49 5.04 29.30
N GLU A 111 -11.76 4.78 29.02
CA GLU A 111 -12.39 3.46 29.19
C GLU A 111 -11.75 2.43 28.27
N LEU A 112 -11.53 2.78 26.99
CA LEU A 112 -10.81 1.91 26.05
C LEU A 112 -9.38 1.60 26.51
N GLN A 113 -8.71 2.55 27.17
CA GLN A 113 -7.40 2.32 27.75
C GLN A 113 -7.47 1.29 28.87
N HIS A 114 -8.47 1.39 29.76
CA HIS A 114 -8.68 0.40 30.83
C HIS A 114 -8.99 -0.99 30.26
N PHE A 115 -9.90 -1.06 29.28
CA PHE A 115 -10.23 -2.29 28.56
C PHE A 115 -9.01 -2.93 27.89
N SER A 116 -8.13 -2.12 27.29
CA SER A 116 -6.90 -2.63 26.67
C SER A 116 -5.95 -3.25 27.71
N VAL A 117 -5.85 -2.65 28.90
CA VAL A 117 -5.04 -3.17 30.01
C VAL A 117 -5.62 -4.49 30.53
N GLU A 118 -6.93 -4.55 30.74
CA GLU A 118 -7.64 -5.76 31.18
C GLU A 118 -7.41 -6.95 30.23
N ARG A 119 -7.33 -6.67 28.93
CA ARG A 119 -7.06 -7.68 27.90
C ARG A 119 -5.59 -8.04 27.71
N GLY A 120 -4.70 -7.47 28.54
CA GLY A 120 -3.25 -7.73 28.48
C GLY A 120 -2.50 -6.98 27.37
N GLU A 121 -3.12 -5.99 26.72
CA GLU A 121 -2.49 -5.16 25.68
C GLU A 121 -2.42 -3.68 26.09
N PRO A 122 -1.61 -3.32 27.10
CA PRO A 122 -1.53 -1.96 27.60
C PRO A 122 -1.04 -1.00 26.50
N SER A 123 -1.93 -0.09 26.11
CA SER A 123 -1.68 0.92 25.07
C SER A 123 -1.97 2.32 25.60
N LYS A 124 -1.22 3.32 25.11
CA LYS A 124 -1.48 4.73 25.43
C LYS A 124 -2.73 5.22 24.69
N ARG A 125 -3.44 6.20 25.25
CA ARG A 125 -4.64 6.79 24.61
C ARG A 125 -4.39 7.28 23.19
N THR A 126 -3.23 7.90 22.94
CA THR A 126 -2.83 8.37 21.61
C THR A 126 -2.66 7.22 20.61
N THR A 127 -2.11 6.09 21.06
CA THR A 127 -1.97 4.87 20.27
C THR A 127 -3.34 4.26 19.93
N ILE A 128 -4.25 4.22 20.90
CA ILE A 128 -5.62 3.72 20.71
C ILE A 128 -6.35 4.61 19.70
N SER A 129 -6.29 5.94 19.86
CA SER A 129 -6.90 6.88 18.90
C SER A 129 -6.32 6.72 17.50
N ALA A 130 -5.01 6.58 17.34
CA ALA A 130 -4.39 6.34 16.04
C ALA A 130 -4.86 5.02 15.40
N ALA A 131 -5.01 3.96 16.19
CA ALA A 131 -5.52 2.67 15.71
C ALA A 131 -6.99 2.74 15.26
N LEU A 132 -7.82 3.52 15.97
CA LEU A 132 -9.21 3.78 15.58
C LEU A 132 -9.30 4.63 14.30
N HIS A 133 -8.45 5.66 14.17
CA HIS A 133 -8.38 6.48 12.96
C HIS A 133 -7.97 5.66 11.73
N GLN A 134 -7.05 4.70 11.86
CA GLN A 134 -6.71 3.76 10.78
C GLN A 134 -7.91 2.90 10.35
N SER A 135 -8.90 2.72 11.24
CA SER A 135 -10.13 1.99 10.98
C SER A 135 -11.29 2.91 10.55
N GLY A 136 -11.03 4.21 10.34
CA GLY A 136 -12.04 5.20 9.95
C GLY A 136 -12.97 5.66 11.07
N LEU A 137 -12.72 5.23 12.32
CA LEU A 137 -13.51 5.62 13.48
C LEU A 137 -12.90 6.88 14.10
N TYR A 138 -13.68 7.95 14.12
CA TYR A 138 -13.25 9.22 14.69
C TYR A 138 -14.22 9.70 15.77
N GLY A 139 -13.66 10.37 16.78
CA GLY A 139 -14.47 11.16 17.70
C GLY A 139 -15.21 12.26 16.94
N ARG A 140 -16.54 12.22 16.98
CA ARG A 140 -17.44 13.23 16.42
C ARG A 140 -18.55 13.50 17.41
N VAL A 141 -19.01 14.75 17.44
CA VAL A 141 -20.22 15.10 18.18
C VAL A 141 -21.41 14.73 17.30
N THR A 142 -22.29 13.88 17.79
CA THR A 142 -23.55 13.58 17.11
C THR A 142 -24.37 14.86 17.04
N ARG A 143 -24.68 15.31 15.82
CA ARG A 143 -25.57 16.46 15.65
C ARG A 143 -27.00 16.01 15.86
N ARG A 144 -27.74 16.72 16.71
CA ARG A 144 -29.18 16.49 16.84
C ARG A 144 -29.83 16.79 15.49
N LYS A 145 -30.56 15.81 14.95
CA LYS A 145 -31.39 16.03 13.77
C LYS A 145 -32.44 17.10 14.12
N PRO A 146 -32.58 18.19 13.35
CA PRO A 146 -33.64 19.16 13.60
C PRO A 146 -35.00 18.45 13.53
N LEU A 147 -35.88 18.79 14.46
CA LEU A 147 -37.23 18.23 14.47
C LEU A 147 -37.99 18.77 13.26
N LEU A 148 -38.67 17.88 12.53
CA LEU A 148 -39.54 18.28 11.43
C LEU A 148 -40.83 18.85 12.00
N SER A 149 -41.19 20.06 11.59
CA SER A 149 -42.53 20.61 11.83
C SER A 149 -43.56 19.83 11.02
N LYS A 150 -44.83 19.82 11.46
CA LYS A 150 -45.96 19.25 10.71
C LYS A 150 -46.01 19.78 9.27
N ARG A 151 -45.73 21.07 9.07
CA ARG A 151 -45.63 21.72 7.74
C ARG A 151 -44.55 21.09 6.86
N HIS A 152 -43.39 20.78 7.43
CA HIS A 152 -42.31 20.13 6.68
C HIS A 152 -42.69 18.70 6.31
N MET A 153 -43.33 17.97 7.23
CA MET A 153 -43.79 16.61 6.96
C MET A 153 -44.81 16.55 5.82
N THR A 154 -45.81 17.45 5.80
CA THR A 154 -46.81 17.51 4.73
C THR A 154 -46.18 17.88 3.40
N ALA A 155 -45.34 18.92 3.37
CA ALA A 155 -44.66 19.36 2.15
C ALA A 155 -43.73 18.27 1.58
N HIS A 156 -42.96 17.56 2.43
CA HIS A 156 -42.11 16.46 1.99
C HIS A 156 -42.93 15.29 1.42
N LEU A 157 -44.09 15.00 2.02
CA LEU A 157 -44.98 13.93 1.58
C LEU A 157 -45.65 14.26 0.25
N GLU A 158 -46.14 15.50 0.08
CA GLU A 158 -46.66 15.99 -1.21
C GLU A 158 -45.59 15.95 -2.29
N PHE A 159 -44.38 16.44 -1.99
CA PHE A 159 -43.24 16.39 -2.90
C PHE A 159 -42.90 14.95 -3.33
N ALA A 160 -42.87 14.01 -2.40
CA ALA A 160 -42.61 12.60 -2.73
C ALA A 160 -43.71 11.98 -3.60
N LYS A 161 -44.98 12.36 -3.39
CA LYS A 161 -46.11 11.89 -4.20
C LYS A 161 -46.07 12.44 -5.61
N THR A 162 -45.76 13.73 -5.79
CA THR A 162 -45.72 14.36 -7.12
C THR A 162 -44.59 13.82 -7.98
N HIS A 163 -43.43 13.48 -7.38
CA HIS A 163 -42.23 13.01 -8.09
C HIS A 163 -42.09 11.48 -8.09
N LEU A 164 -43.17 10.73 -7.81
CA LEU A 164 -43.15 9.26 -7.76
C LEU A 164 -42.87 8.62 -9.14
N LYS A 165 -43.32 9.28 -10.22
CA LYS A 165 -43.20 8.80 -11.61
C LYS A 165 -42.03 9.39 -12.40
N ASP A 166 -41.20 10.20 -11.76
CA ASP A 166 -40.12 10.91 -12.45
C ASP A 166 -38.96 9.98 -12.84
N SER A 167 -38.33 10.27 -13.97
CA SER A 167 -37.14 9.56 -14.42
C SER A 167 -35.94 9.85 -13.51
N GLN A 168 -35.00 8.90 -13.44
CA GLN A 168 -33.78 9.03 -12.62
C GLN A 168 -32.99 10.31 -12.93
N THR A 169 -32.96 10.71 -14.21
CA THR A 169 -32.31 11.93 -14.69
C THR A 169 -32.98 13.21 -14.18
N MET A 170 -34.31 13.20 -14.03
CA MET A 170 -35.05 14.32 -13.43
C MET A 170 -34.82 14.38 -11.92
N ARG A 171 -34.83 13.24 -11.22
CA ARG A 171 -34.58 13.16 -9.77
C ARG A 171 -33.21 13.71 -9.36
N ASN A 172 -32.17 13.42 -10.13
CA ASN A 172 -30.80 13.90 -9.86
C ASN A 172 -30.64 15.43 -10.03
N LYS A 173 -31.59 16.13 -10.66
CA LYS A 173 -31.59 17.59 -10.77
C LYS A 173 -32.27 18.29 -9.59
N ILE A 174 -33.05 17.57 -8.80
CA ILE A 174 -33.88 18.14 -7.73
C ILE A 174 -33.21 17.98 -6.35
N LEU A 175 -32.32 17.00 -6.19
CA LEU A 175 -31.49 16.76 -4.99
C LEU A 175 -30.17 17.53 -5.05
#